data_AF-A0A2W2E3F7-F1
#
_entry.id   AF-A0A2W2E3F7-F1
#
_cell.length_a   1.000
_cell.length_b   1.000
_cell.length_c   1.000
_cell.angle_alpha   90.00
_cell.angle_beta   90.00
_cell.angle_gamma   90.00
#
_symmetry.space_group_name_H-M   'P 1'
#
loop_
_entity.id
_entity.type
_entity.pdbx_description
1 polymer ?
#
loop_
_entity_poly.entity_id
_entity_poly.type
_entity_poly.pdbx_seq_one_letter_code
_entity_poly.pdbx_strand_id
1 'polypeptide(L)'
;MKVTGLLYDQTRRSACGWAVFRITYRDGSNLPNRLHSVRDCSHRDAKRYTFTYRDVYQVELKVCSEATSRPSLTCQYAGTWKTLYLSK
;
A
#
# COMPACT_ATOMS: atom_id res chain seq x y z
N MET A 1 -11.65 7.52 -7.11
CA MET A 1 -11.70 6.39 -6.16
C MET A 1 -11.17 6.83 -4.81
N LYS A 2 -11.91 6.54 -3.72
CA LYS A 2 -11.47 6.75 -2.34
C LYS A 2 -11.14 5.39 -1.73
N VAL A 3 -9.95 5.26 -1.13
CA VAL A 3 -9.52 4.05 -0.42
C VAL A 3 -9.39 4.39 1.05
N THR A 4 -10.07 3.61 1.89
CA THR A 4 -10.07 3.77 3.34
C THR A 4 -9.85 2.42 3.99
N GLY A 5 -9.10 2.39 5.09
CA GLY A 5 -8.88 1.15 5.82
C GLY A 5 -8.20 1.34 7.15
N LEU A 6 -7.96 0.21 7.80
CA LEU A 6 -7.21 0.09 9.04
C LEU A 6 -6.00 -0.80 8.75
N LEU A 7 -4.82 -0.37 9.18
CA LEU A 7 -3.62 -1.19 9.25
C LEU A 7 -3.45 -1.61 10.70
N TYR A 8 -3.22 -2.90 10.94
CA TYR A 8 -2.91 -3.42 12.26
C TYR A 8 -1.49 -3.96 12.23
N ASP A 9 -0.60 -3.36 13.01
CA ASP A 9 0.72 -3.95 13.21
C ASP A 9 0.69 -5.03 14.29
N GLN A 10 0.93 -6.27 13.86
CA GLN A 10 1.04 -7.44 14.75
C GLN A 10 2.51 -7.78 15.09
N THR A 11 3.46 -7.02 14.57
CA THR A 11 4.88 -7.26 14.84
C THR A 11 5.19 -6.85 16.28
N ARG A 12 5.85 -7.73 17.04
CA ARG A 12 6.35 -7.39 18.39
C ARG A 12 7.77 -6.83 18.19
N ARG A 13 8.10 -5.66 18.77
CA ARG A 13 9.43 -4.98 18.82
C ARG A 13 9.63 -3.83 17.80
N SER A 14 10.85 -3.64 17.27
CA SER A 14 11.33 -2.47 16.51
C SER A 14 10.96 -2.44 15.03
N ALA A 15 10.29 -3.48 14.52
CA ALA A 15 9.75 -3.51 13.17
C ALA A 15 8.39 -2.80 13.14
N CYS A 16 8.02 -2.31 11.96
CA CYS A 16 6.71 -1.71 11.72
C CYS A 16 6.03 -2.39 10.54
N GLY A 17 4.71 -2.49 10.61
CA GLY A 17 3.86 -2.87 9.50
C GLY A 17 3.85 -1.79 8.41
N TRP A 18 3.98 -2.23 7.16
CA TRP A 18 3.85 -1.39 5.97
C TRP A 18 2.73 -1.93 5.09
N ALA A 19 1.80 -1.06 4.72
CA ALA A 19 0.89 -1.29 3.61
C ALA A 19 1.34 -0.43 2.43
N VAL A 20 1.79 -1.07 1.35
CA VAL A 20 2.19 -0.41 0.11
C VAL A 20 1.11 -0.66 -0.93
N PHE A 21 0.66 0.40 -1.57
CA PHE A 21 -0.34 0.37 -2.62
C PHE A 21 0.30 0.77 -3.93
N ARG A 22 0.08 -0.04 -4.97
CA ARG A 22 0.39 0.33 -6.35
C ARG A 22 -0.91 0.78 -7.00
N ILE A 23 -1.00 2.08 -7.29
CA ILE A 23 -2.15 2.68 -7.95
C ILE A 23 -1.78 2.92 -9.40
N THR A 24 -2.45 2.21 -10.30
CA THR A 24 -2.31 2.35 -11.74
C THR A 24 -3.43 3.22 -12.27
N TYR A 25 -3.08 4.18 -13.12
CA TYR A 25 -4.00 5.14 -13.74
C TYR A 25 -4.16 4.80 -15.22
N ARG A 26 -5.28 5.21 -15.81
CA ARG A 26 -5.41 5.19 -17.27
C ARG A 26 -5.00 6.55 -17.83
N ASP A 27 -4.01 6.55 -18.70
CA ASP A 27 -3.55 7.75 -19.41
C ASP A 27 -3.39 7.43 -20.90
N GLY A 28 -4.46 7.66 -21.68
CA GLY A 28 -4.53 7.20 -23.07
C GLY A 28 -4.39 5.68 -23.19
N SER A 29 -3.40 5.23 -23.97
CA SER A 29 -3.01 3.82 -24.11
C SER A 29 -2.04 3.33 -23.02
N ASN A 30 -1.54 4.23 -22.17
CA ASN A 30 -0.56 3.93 -21.14
C ASN A 30 -1.23 3.66 -19.80
N LEU A 31 -0.54 2.85 -18.99
CA LEU A 31 -0.95 2.49 -17.63
C LEU A 31 0.14 2.84 -16.62
N PRO A 32 0.45 4.14 -16.40
CA PRO A 32 1.42 4.54 -15.41
C PRO A 32 0.95 4.16 -14.00
N ASN A 33 1.88 3.91 -13.10
CA ASN A 33 1.58 3.61 -11.71
C ASN A 33 2.33 4.52 -10.73
N ARG A 34 1.77 4.70 -9.53
CA ARG A 34 2.39 5.38 -8.40
C ARG A 34 2.28 4.52 -7.16
N LEU A 35 3.29 4.59 -6.30
CA LEU A 35 3.28 3.94 -5.01
C LEU A 35 2.75 4.89 -3.92
N HIS A 36 1.88 4.38 -3.08
CA HIS A 36 1.46 5.01 -1.83
C HIS A 36 1.79 4.06 -0.69
N SER A 37 2.32 4.56 0.43
CA SER A 37 2.68 3.69 1.55
C SER A 37 2.14 4.25 2.87
N VAL A 38 1.64 3.35 3.70
CA VAL A 38 1.18 3.62 5.05
C VAL A 38 2.01 2.78 6.00
N ARG A 39 2.62 3.44 6.98
CA ARG A 39 3.40 2.80 8.04
C ARG A 39 2.61 2.78 9.33
N ASP A 40 2.58 1.65 10.01
CA ASP A 40 2.08 1.51 11.38
C ASP A 40 3.11 0.79 12.24
N CYS A 41 3.42 1.38 13.40
CA CYS A 41 4.37 0.83 14.37
C CYS A 41 3.70 0.62 15.74
N SER A 42 2.41 0.95 15.84
CA SER A 42 1.70 0.85 17.11
C SER A 42 1.25 -0.59 17.27
N HIS A 43 2.03 -1.38 18.00
CA HIS A 43 1.73 -2.79 18.21
C HIS A 43 0.30 -2.96 18.74
N ARG A 44 -0.53 -3.70 18.00
CA ARG A 44 -1.95 -4.00 18.26
C ARG A 44 -2.94 -2.83 18.16
N ASP A 45 -2.47 -1.61 17.92
CA ASP A 45 -3.36 -0.48 17.67
C ASP A 45 -3.58 -0.31 16.16
N ALA A 46 -4.81 0.00 15.78
CA ALA A 46 -5.16 0.17 14.39
C ALA A 46 -4.79 1.58 13.90
N LYS A 47 -3.91 1.69 12.90
CA LYS A 47 -3.75 2.94 12.17
C LYS A 47 -4.78 3.08 11.06
N ARG A 48 -5.66 4.06 11.21
CA ARG A 48 -6.60 4.45 10.14
C ARG A 48 -5.87 5.21 9.03
N TYR A 49 -6.16 4.85 7.79
CA TYR A 49 -5.70 5.59 6.62
C TYR A 49 -6.85 5.88 5.65
N THR A 50 -6.68 6.96 4.91
CA THR A 50 -7.58 7.37 3.84
C THR A 50 -6.77 8.11 2.80
N PHE A 51 -6.90 7.71 1.55
CA PHE A 51 -6.33 8.43 0.42
C PHE A 51 -7.30 8.39 -0.77
N THR A 52 -7.16 9.36 -1.66
CA THR A 52 -8.05 9.52 -2.82
C THR A 52 -7.22 9.73 -4.07
N TYR A 53 -7.58 9.01 -5.13
CA TYR A 53 -6.96 9.12 -6.45
C TYR A 53 -8.05 9.24 -7.52
N ARG A 54 -7.74 9.95 -8.61
CA ARG A 54 -8.62 10.10 -9.78
C ARG A 54 -8.17 9.14 -10.89
N ASP A 55 -9.08 8.79 -11.79
CA ASP A 55 -8.78 8.00 -13.01
C ASP A 55 -8.03 6.69 -12.76
N VAL A 56 -8.39 6.03 -11.64
CA VAL A 56 -7.76 4.80 -11.20
C VAL A 56 -8.25 3.64 -12.04
N TYR A 57 -7.31 2.96 -12.69
CA TYR A 57 -7.55 1.74 -13.44
C TYR A 57 -7.39 0.49 -12.55
N GLN A 58 -6.34 0.42 -11.75
CA GLN A 58 -6.07 -0.74 -10.90
C GLN A 58 -5.46 -0.29 -9.56
N VAL A 59 -5.84 -0.96 -8.49
CA VAL A 59 -5.20 -0.82 -7.17
C VAL A 59 -4.76 -2.17 -6.69
N GLU A 60 -3.51 -2.26 -6.32
CA GLU A 60 -2.93 -3.44 -5.70
C GLU A 60 -2.32 -3.10 -4.35
N LEU A 61 -2.30 -4.09 -3.47
CA LEU A 61 -1.77 -4.00 -2.12
C LEU A 61 -0.68 -5.04 -1.92
N LYS A 62 0.36 -4.62 -1.23
CA LYS A 62 1.35 -5.50 -0.61
C LYS A 62 1.61 -5.06 0.82
N VAL A 63 1.79 -6.04 1.70
CA VAL A 63 2.07 -5.80 3.12
C VAL A 63 3.45 -6.35 3.45
N CYS A 64 4.23 -5.59 4.23
CA CYS A 64 5.58 -5.95 4.66
C CYS A 64 5.79 -5.58 6.13
N SER A 65 6.84 -6.12 6.75
CA SER A 65 7.23 -5.81 8.13
C SER A 65 8.73 -5.47 8.15
N GLU A 66 9.08 -4.21 8.38
CA GLU A 66 10.46 -3.72 8.33
C GLU A 66 10.69 -2.58 9.34
N ALA A 67 11.90 -2.48 9.89
CA ALA A 67 12.30 -1.46 10.88
C ALA A 67 12.80 -0.14 10.25
N THR A 68 12.49 0.10 8.98
CA THR A 68 12.99 1.23 8.20
C THR A 68 12.03 2.42 8.23
N SER A 69 12.54 3.62 7.93
CA SER A 69 11.72 4.85 7.81
C SER A 69 10.94 4.93 6.50
N ARG A 70 11.31 4.12 5.50
CA ARG A 70 10.65 3.97 4.20
C ARG A 70 10.64 2.49 3.80
N PRO A 71 9.63 2.01 3.05
CA PRO A 71 9.60 0.61 2.64
C PRO A 71 10.81 0.30 1.76
N SER A 72 11.45 -0.85 1.96
CA SER A 72 12.57 -1.29 1.10
C SER A 72 12.16 -1.45 -0.36
N LEU A 73 13.14 -1.48 -1.27
CA LEU A 73 12.88 -1.82 -2.69
C LEU A 73 12.25 -3.22 -2.83
N THR A 74 12.66 -4.15 -1.97
CA THR A 74 12.09 -5.50 -1.89
C THR A 74 10.60 -5.43 -1.54
N CYS A 75 10.23 -4.61 -0.55
CA CYS A 75 8.84 -4.40 -0.21
C CYS A 75 8.06 -3.71 -1.35
N GLN A 76 8.66 -2.73 -2.02
CA GLN A 76 8.01 -1.96 -3.09
C GLN A 76 7.87 -2.67 -4.43
N TYR A 77 8.70 -3.67 -4.74
CA TYR A 77 8.74 -4.22 -6.12
C TYR A 77 8.83 -5.73 -6.23
N ALA A 78 9.42 -6.43 -5.25
CA ALA A 78 9.57 -7.89 -5.33
C ALA A 78 8.26 -8.64 -5.02
N GLY A 79 8.17 -9.91 -5.38
CA GLY A 79 7.07 -10.78 -4.98
C GLY A 79 5.68 -10.39 -5.53
N THR A 80 4.64 -10.93 -4.92
CA THR A 80 3.27 -10.86 -5.45
C THR A 80 2.46 -9.74 -4.84
N TRP A 81 1.70 -9.06 -5.69
CA TRP A 81 0.76 -8.02 -5.32
C TRP A 81 -0.66 -8.57 -5.27
N LYS A 82 -1.45 -8.19 -4.26
CA LYS A 82 -2.87 -8.53 -4.20
C LYS A 82 -3.68 -7.44 -4.90
N THR A 83 -4.39 -7.78 -5.96
CA THR A 83 -5.33 -6.85 -6.59
C THR A 83 -6.52 -6.60 -5.66
N LEU A 84 -6.74 -5.35 -5.30
CA LEU A 84 -7.91 -4.90 -4.52
C LEU A 84 -9.01 -4.36 -5.43
N TYR A 85 -8.62 -3.78 -6.56
CA TYR A 85 -9.53 -3.19 -7.52
C TYR A 85 -8.92 -3.26 -8.92
N LEU A 86 -9.76 -3.57 -9.90
CA LEU A 86 -9.44 -3.48 -11.32
C LEU A 86 -10.70 -2.97 -12.02
N SER A 87 -10.57 -1.84 -12.72
CA SER A 87 -11.62 -1.32 -13.58
C SER A 87 -11.78 -2.25 -14.77
N LYS A 88 -13.01 -2.68 -15.01
CA LYS A 88 -13.38 -3.37 -16.26
C LYS A 88 -13.48 -2.36 -17.39
#